data_AF-A0A931XJG3-F1
#
_entry.id   AF-A0A931XJG3-F1
#
_cell.length_a   1.000
_cell.length_b   1.000
_cell.length_c   1.000
_cell.angle_alpha   90.00
_cell.angle_beta   90.00
_cell.angle_gamma   90.00
#
_symmetry.space_group_name_H-M   'P 1'
#
loop_
_entity.id
_entity.type
_entity.pdbx_description
1 polymer ?
#
loop_
_entity_poly.entity_id
_entity_poly.type
_entity_poly.pdbx_seq_one_letter_code
_entity_poly.pdbx_strand_id
1 'polypeptide(L)'
;MTKVQLTFTDQEVQAIYSIGSKYGYNLPKTLKFIVGREAARYIDDSNLPTYEMSKKNENQAIKTLKEHRQRKTVKLNKPSDIGLL
;
A
#
# COMPACT_ATOMS: atom_id res chain seq x y z
N MET A 1 -13.72 -13.09 -10.88
CA MET A 1 -14.05 -11.66 -10.67
C MET A 1 -15.30 -11.58 -9.81
N THR A 2 -15.27 -10.83 -8.70
CA THR A 2 -16.44 -10.62 -7.86
C THR A 2 -17.33 -9.55 -8.48
N LYS A 3 -18.60 -9.88 -8.73
CA LYS A 3 -19.60 -8.91 -9.21
C LYS A 3 -20.19 -8.18 -8.01
N VAL A 4 -20.12 -6.85 -8.03
CA VAL A 4 -20.74 -5.99 -7.01
C VAL A 4 -21.88 -5.23 -7.67
N GLN A 5 -23.06 -5.24 -7.06
CA GLN A 5 -24.22 -4.45 -7.47
C GLN A 5 -24.41 -3.32 -6.46
N LEU A 6 -24.49 -2.09 -6.96
CA LEU A 6 -24.68 -0.88 -6.17
C LEU A 6 -25.91 -0.15 -6.70
N THR A 7 -26.72 0.37 -5.79
CA THR A 7 -27.90 1.17 -6.13
C THR A 7 -27.60 2.61 -5.79
N PHE A 8 -27.90 3.52 -6.72
CA PHE A 8 -27.71 4.95 -6.57
C PHE A 8 -28.98 5.67 -6.97
N THR A 9 -29.18 6.86 -6.41
CA THR A 9 -30.14 7.83 -6.93
C THR A 9 -29.63 8.45 -8.23
N ASP A 10 -30.53 9.00 -9.04
CA ASP A 10 -30.15 9.68 -10.28
C ASP A 10 -29.19 10.85 -10.02
N GLN A 11 -29.38 11.56 -8.90
CA GLN A 11 -28.53 12.68 -8.49
C GLN A 11 -27.10 12.24 -8.21
N GLU A 12 -26.92 11.13 -7.50
CA GLU A 12 -25.60 10.55 -7.21
C GLU A 12 -24.91 10.06 -8.49
N VAL A 13 -25.67 9.43 -9.40
CA VAL A 13 -25.14 8.99 -10.70
C VAL A 13 -24.61 10.19 -11.50
N GLN A 14 -25.36 11.29 -11.56
CA GLN A 14 -24.93 12.50 -12.25
C GLN A 14 -23.69 13.13 -11.61
N ALA A 15 -23.63 13.19 -10.28
CA ALA A 15 -22.47 13.68 -9.55
C ALA A 15 -21.22 12.85 -9.88
N ILE A 16 -21.30 11.52 -9.83
CA ILE A 16 -20.18 10.62 -10.15
C ILE A 16 -19.79 10.74 -11.63
N TYR A 17 -20.77 10.82 -12.53
CA TYR A 17 -20.50 10.99 -13.96
C TYR A 17 -19.76 12.30 -14.25
N SER A 18 -20.14 13.40 -13.60
CA SER A 18 -19.48 14.71 -13.74
C SER A 18 -18.01 14.72 -13.28
N ILE A 19 -17.65 13.86 -12.32
CA ILE A 19 -16.27 13.68 -11.87
C ILE A 19 -15.47 12.93 -12.95
N GLY A 20 -16.05 11.86 -13.50
CA GLY A 20 -15.42 11.00 -14.49
C GLY A 20 -15.26 11.62 -15.87
N SER A 21 -16.22 12.43 -16.30
CA SER A 21 -16.24 13.05 -17.63
C SER A 21 -15.01 13.95 -17.87
N LYS A 22 -14.51 14.62 -16.82
CA LYS A 22 -13.27 15.42 -16.86
C LYS A 22 -12.04 14.61 -17.26
N TYR A 23 -12.06 13.29 -17.04
CA TYR A 23 -10.98 12.37 -17.35
C TYR A 23 -11.32 11.42 -18.52
N GLY A 24 -12.43 11.66 -19.23
CA GLY A 24 -12.91 10.79 -20.30
C GLY A 24 -13.36 9.41 -19.82
N TYR A 25 -13.76 9.27 -18.55
CA TYR A 25 -14.16 7.99 -17.97
C TYR A 25 -15.67 7.79 -17.99
N ASN A 26 -16.09 6.55 -18.27
CA ASN A 26 -17.48 6.13 -18.09
C ASN A 26 -17.79 5.85 -16.61
N LEU A 27 -19.07 5.82 -16.25
CA LEU A 27 -19.53 5.66 -14.86
C LEU A 27 -18.88 4.45 -14.14
N PRO A 28 -18.83 3.23 -14.71
CA PRO A 28 -18.17 2.10 -14.05
C PRO A 28 -16.67 2.31 -13.81
N LYS A 29 -15.96 2.95 -14.75
CA LYS A 29 -14.51 3.22 -14.62
C LYS A 29 -14.26 4.28 -13.55
N THR A 30 -15.10 5.30 -13.47
CA THR A 30 -15.06 6.33 -12.42
C THR A 30 -15.30 5.72 -11.05
N LEU A 31 -16.30 4.85 -10.90
CA LEU A 31 -16.57 4.12 -9.65
C LEU A 31 -15.36 3.28 -9.22
N LYS A 32 -14.78 2.50 -10.14
CA LYS A 32 -13.57 1.71 -9.85
C LYS A 32 -12.41 2.59 -9.40
N PHE A 33 -12.23 3.74 -10.02
CA PHE A 33 -11.17 4.68 -9.65
C PHE A 33 -11.39 5.24 -8.24
N ILE A 34 -12.60 5.70 -7.93
CA ILE A 34 -12.94 6.25 -6.60
C ILE A 34 -12.75 5.18 -5.53
N VAL A 35 -13.34 3.99 -5.72
CA VAL A 35 -13.21 2.87 -4.79
C VAL A 35 -11.75 2.46 -4.61
N GLY A 36 -10.98 2.38 -5.71
CA GLY A 36 -9.56 2.05 -5.65
C GLY A 36 -8.73 3.09 -4.88
N ARG A 37 -9.03 4.38 -5.06
CA ARG A 37 -8.36 5.47 -4.33
C ARG A 37 -8.67 5.42 -2.85
N GLU A 38 -9.94 5.26 -2.47
CA GLU A 38 -10.31 5.20 -1.05
C GLU A 38 -9.85 3.90 -0.40
N ALA A 39 -9.84 2.78 -1.12
CA ALA A 39 -9.25 1.53 -0.64
C ALA A 39 -7.74 1.67 -0.42
N ALA A 40 -7.02 2.30 -1.34
CA ALA A 40 -5.59 2.58 -1.17
C ALA A 40 -5.33 3.46 0.04
N ARG A 41 -6.09 4.56 0.20
CA ARG A 41 -6.01 5.42 1.39
C ARG A 41 -6.28 4.65 2.68
N TYR A 42 -7.32 3.82 2.69
CA TYR A 42 -7.63 3.01 3.86
C TYR A 42 -6.50 2.02 4.16
N ILE A 43 -5.91 1.37 3.16
CA ILE A 43 -4.77 0.45 3.37
C ILE A 43 -3.51 1.19 3.83
N ASP A 44 -3.27 2.40 3.31
CA ASP A 44 -2.11 3.22 3.68
C ASP A 44 -2.26 3.83 5.09
N ASP A 45 -3.47 4.26 5.47
CA ASP A 45 -3.77 4.90 6.77
C ASP A 45 -4.16 3.90 7.87
N SER A 46 -4.59 2.68 7.53
CA SER A 46 -4.97 1.65 8.51
C SER A 46 -4.01 0.47 8.47
N ASN A 47 -3.20 0.37 9.54
CA ASN A 47 -2.59 -0.84 10.06
C ASN A 47 -2.52 -2.00 9.06
N LEU A 48 -1.51 -1.95 8.17
CA LEU A 48 -1.04 -3.16 7.49
C LEU A 48 -0.96 -4.27 8.56
N PRO A 49 -1.50 -5.47 8.30
CA PRO A 49 -1.54 -6.51 9.30
C PRO A 49 -0.12 -6.74 9.84
N THR A 50 0.09 -6.35 11.10
CA THR A 50 1.34 -6.60 11.79
C THR A 50 1.28 -8.02 12.30
N TYR A 51 2.11 -8.88 11.72
CA TYR A 51 2.25 -10.25 12.19
C TYR A 51 3.27 -10.28 13.32
N GLU A 52 2.95 -10.98 14.40
CA GLU A 52 3.90 -11.20 15.48
C GLU A 52 5.14 -11.93 14.93
N MET A 53 6.30 -11.34 15.15
CA MET A 53 7.57 -11.93 14.73
C MET A 53 7.92 -13.10 15.65
N SER A 54 8.53 -14.16 15.11
CA SER A 54 9.06 -15.22 15.98
C SER A 54 10.12 -14.66 16.94
N LYS A 55 10.14 -15.14 18.19
CA LYS A 55 11.14 -14.73 19.21
C LYS A 55 12.58 -14.81 18.70
N LYS A 56 12.89 -15.79 17.85
CA LYS A 56 14.21 -15.94 17.23
C LYS A 56 14.57 -14.74 16.35
N ASN A 57 13.65 -14.35 15.46
CA ASN A 57 13.88 -13.24 14.54
C ASN A 57 13.89 -11.91 15.30
N GLU A 58 13.05 -11.75 16.32
CA GLU A 58 13.03 -10.56 17.17
C GLU A 58 14.38 -10.38 17.89
N ASN A 59 14.89 -11.42 18.55
CA ASN A 59 16.19 -11.40 19.20
C ASN A 59 17.33 -11.09 18.21
N GLN A 60 17.27 -11.65 17.00
CA GLN A 60 18.26 -11.37 15.96
C GLN A 60 18.17 -9.91 15.50
N ALA A 61 16.98 -9.37 15.30
CA ALA A 61 16.77 -7.97 14.91
C ALA A 61 17.32 -7.01 16.00
N ILE A 62 17.01 -7.28 17.27
CA ILE A 62 17.53 -6.51 18.41
C ILE A 62 19.06 -6.54 18.44
N LYS A 63 19.66 -7.71 18.24
CA LYS A 63 21.12 -7.86 18.17
C LYS A 63 21.71 -7.04 17.02
N THR A 64 21.18 -7.16 15.81
CA THR A 64 21.66 -6.42 14.63
C THR A 64 21.53 -4.91 14.81
N LEU A 65 20.43 -4.42 15.39
CA LEU A 65 20.26 -2.99 15.71
C LEU A 65 21.31 -2.50 16.71
N LYS A 66 21.67 -3.32 17.71
CA LYS A 66 22.74 -3.00 18.67
C LYS A 66 24.10 -2.94 17.98
N GLU A 67 24.40 -3.87 17.08
CA GLU A 67 25.64 -3.88 16.29
C GLU A 67 25.74 -2.67 15.35
N HIS A 68 24.64 -2.29 14.71
CA HIS A 68 24.57 -1.06 13.89
C HIS A 68 24.87 0.20 14.71
N ARG A 69 24.25 0.34 15.89
CA ARG A 69 24.53 1.45 16.82
C ARG A 69 25.98 1.48 17.30
N GLN A 70 26.62 0.32 17.39
CA GLN A 70 28.05 0.17 17.69
C GLN A 70 28.96 0.42 16.48
N ARG A 71 28.42 0.87 15.34
CA ARG A 71 29.14 1.11 14.08
C ARG A 71 29.86 -0.14 13.54
N LYS A 72 29.33 -1.33 13.84
CA LYS A 72 29.85 -2.62 13.31
C LYS A 72 29.32 -2.96 11.91
N THR A 73 28.46 -2.12 11.36
CA THR A 73 27.86 -2.28 10.03
C THR A 73 28.44 -1.27 9.05
N VAL A 74 28.56 -1.65 7.78
CA VAL A 74 29.02 -0.78 6.71
C VAL A 74 27.85 -0.45 5.79
N LYS A 75 27.75 0.80 5.35
CA LYS A 75 26.77 1.21 4.33
C LYS A 75 27.26 0.74 2.97
N LEU A 76 26.42 -0.02 2.28
CA LEU A 76 26.66 -0.41 0.89
C LEU A 76 26.14 0.69 -0.04
N ASN A 77 26.90 1.01 -1.08
CA ASN A 77 26.56 2.05 -2.04
C ASN A 77 26.01 1.45 -3.34
N LYS A 78 26.42 0.23 -3.68
CA LYS A 78 26.01 -0.50 -4.86
C LYS A 78 25.61 -1.93 -4.49
N PRO A 79 24.67 -2.56 -5.21
CA PRO A 79 24.31 -3.96 -4.99
C PRO A 79 25.51 -4.93 -5.07
N SER A 80 26.52 -4.61 -5.88
CA SER A 80 27.77 -5.38 -6.02
C SER A 80 28.61 -5.42 -4.74
N ASP A 81 28.42 -4.47 -3.81
CA ASP A 81 29.20 -4.39 -2.59
C ASP A 81 28.84 -5.51 -1.59
N ILE A 82 27.76 -6.27 -1.85
CA ILE A 82 27.31 -7.40 -1.03
C ILE A 82 28.29 -8.59 -1.11
N GLY A 83 29.22 -8.62 -2.08
CA GLY A 83 30.22 -9.69 -2.18
C GLY A 83 29.63 -11.07 -2.50
N LEU A 84 28.41 -11.11 -3.03
CA LEU A 84 27.72 -12.32 -3.48
C LEU A 84 27.92 -12.61 -4.98
N LEU A 85 28.94 -12.05 -5.62
CA LEU A 85 29.33 -12.30 -7.01
C LEU A 85 30.84 -12.52 -7.12
#